data_AF-A0A7R8ZIN0-F1
#
_entry.id   AF-A0A7R8ZIN0-F1
#
_cell.length_a   1.000
_cell.length_b   1.000
_cell.length_c   1.000
_cell.angle_alpha   90.00
_cell.angle_beta   90.00
_cell.angle_gamma   90.00
#
_symmetry.space_group_name_H-M   'P 1'
#
loop_
_entity.id
_entity.type
_entity.pdbx_description
1 polymer ?
#
loop_
_entity_poly.entity_id
_entity_poly.type
_entity_poly.pdbx_seq_one_letter_code
_entity_poly.pdbx_strand_id
1 'polypeptide(L)'
;VIDPGFNYCPLSPVIDPGFNYCPLSPVMADLVIDPQEIMRTAHLEDRQLFFLQCAMEENCLASAAYKLQTDHVASWHLETRRLLRFTARILNAGTADFRPMIPKHLWEFHQCHMHYHSMEVFATFDVSDSRGVKVAEGHKASFCLEDNQCLPGVKPEYACANFGDQGISVNCSDIYKHNIDCQWVDISELKPGLYSFKVRDSS
;
A
#
# COMPACT_ATOMS: atom_id res chain seq x y z
N VAL A 1 25.52 1.37 5.01
CA VAL A 1 25.55 2.80 5.44
C VAL A 1 24.15 3.09 5.93
N ILE A 2 24.00 3.28 7.23
CA ILE A 2 22.72 3.62 7.86
C ILE A 2 22.43 5.03 7.38
N ASP A 3 21.42 5.18 6.53
CA ASP A 3 20.89 6.51 6.19
C ASP A 3 20.30 7.08 7.49
N PRO A 4 20.79 8.22 8.00
CA PRO A 4 20.25 8.83 9.21
C PRO A 4 18.84 9.29 8.86
N GLY A 5 17.87 8.43 9.22
CA GLY A 5 16.45 8.67 9.03
C GLY A 5 16.09 10.10 9.39
N PHE A 6 15.34 10.73 8.49
CA PHE A 6 14.64 11.94 8.83
C PHE A 6 13.80 11.67 10.08
N ASN A 7 14.15 12.35 11.18
CA ASN A 7 13.32 12.38 12.38
C ASN A 7 12.01 13.13 12.05
N TYR A 8 10.98 12.39 11.66
CA TYR A 8 9.64 12.95 11.42
C TYR A 8 8.75 12.73 12.65
N CYS A 9 8.24 13.83 13.21
CA CYS A 9 7.28 13.84 14.32
C CYS A 9 5.85 13.63 13.80
N PRO A 10 5.11 12.58 14.22
CA PRO A 10 3.76 12.34 13.71
C PRO A 10 2.65 13.20 14.37
N LEU A 11 2.97 14.13 15.28
CA LEU A 11 1.94 14.82 16.07
C LEU A 11 2.21 16.32 16.22
N SER A 12 1.23 17.10 15.78
CA SER A 12 1.00 18.56 15.88
C SER A 12 1.51 19.47 14.74
N PRO A 13 0.63 20.34 14.19
CA PRO A 13 1.00 21.43 13.28
C PRO A 13 1.54 22.67 14.03
N VAL A 14 1.88 22.56 15.30
CA VAL A 14 2.39 23.68 16.09
C VAL A 14 3.92 23.67 16.00
N ILE A 15 4.44 24.39 15.02
CA ILE A 15 5.84 24.82 15.00
C ILE A 15 5.98 25.86 16.13
N ASP A 16 6.35 25.41 17.32
CA ASP A 16 6.77 26.32 18.39
C ASP A 16 8.15 26.88 18.01
N PRO A 17 8.35 28.21 17.87
CA PRO A 17 9.60 28.79 17.33
C PRO A 17 10.84 28.59 18.23
N GLY A 18 10.73 27.82 19.32
CA GLY A 18 11.74 27.69 20.37
C GLY A 18 12.32 26.29 20.62
N PHE A 19 11.83 25.22 19.98
CA PHE A 19 12.29 23.86 20.27
C PHE A 19 12.70 23.09 19.00
N ASN A 20 14.01 23.00 18.76
CA ASN A 20 14.64 22.18 17.72
C ASN A 20 14.66 20.66 18.03
N TYR A 21 13.77 20.18 18.89
CA TYR A 21 13.71 18.77 19.28
C TYR A 21 12.28 18.27 19.24
N CYS A 22 12.05 17.23 18.43
CA CYS A 22 10.89 16.37 18.57
C CYS A 22 10.93 15.79 19.98
N PRO A 23 10.00 16.09 20.90
CA PRO A 23 9.93 15.36 22.15
C PRO A 23 9.68 13.88 21.80
N LEU A 24 10.54 12.99 22.29
CA LEU A 24 10.34 11.54 22.20
C LEU A 24 8.95 11.23 22.78
N SER A 25 7.98 10.96 21.93
CA SER A 25 6.68 10.47 22.37
C SER A 25 6.88 9.09 22.98
N PRO A 26 6.42 8.82 24.21
CA PRO A 26 6.48 7.48 24.80
C PRO A 26 5.51 6.51 24.10
N VAL A 27 4.68 7.01 23.18
CA VAL A 27 3.73 6.23 22.39
C VAL A 27 3.99 6.36 20.89
N MET A 28 3.96 5.23 20.18
CA MET A 28 4.23 5.15 18.74
C MET A 28 3.38 4.03 18.13
N ALA A 29 2.98 4.17 16.87
CA ALA A 29 2.42 3.08 16.09
C ALA A 29 3.53 2.08 15.69
N ASP A 30 3.20 0.80 15.58
CA ASP A 30 4.12 -0.25 15.10
C ASP A 30 3.34 -1.15 14.13
N LEU A 31 3.60 -0.99 12.84
CA LEU A 31 2.86 -1.70 11.80
C LEU A 31 3.53 -3.03 11.48
N VAL A 32 2.80 -4.11 11.72
CA VAL A 32 3.30 -5.47 11.52
C VAL A 32 2.50 -6.16 10.42
N ILE A 33 3.16 -6.43 9.30
CA ILE A 33 2.61 -7.21 8.19
C ILE A 33 2.50 -8.69 8.60
N ASP A 34 1.37 -9.33 8.32
CA ASP A 34 1.18 -10.77 8.49
C ASP A 34 1.74 -11.57 7.29
N PRO A 35 2.89 -12.25 7.44
CA PRO A 35 3.47 -13.02 6.33
C PRO A 35 2.66 -14.27 5.99
N GLN A 36 1.92 -14.84 6.94
CA GLN A 36 1.13 -16.06 6.69
C GLN A 36 -0.09 -15.73 5.83
N GLU A 37 -0.68 -14.55 6.01
CA GLU A 37 -1.79 -14.11 5.16
C GLU A 37 -1.34 -13.96 3.70
N ILE A 38 -0.19 -13.33 3.48
CA ILE A 38 0.42 -13.22 2.14
C ILE A 38 0.65 -14.61 1.56
N MET A 39 1.33 -15.50 2.28
CA MET A 39 1.67 -16.84 1.80
C MET A 39 0.43 -17.67 1.43
N ARG A 40 -0.64 -17.60 2.22
CA ARG A 40 -1.86 -18.39 1.99
C ARG A 40 -2.70 -17.89 0.83
N THR A 41 -2.63 -16.59 0.53
CA THR A 41 -3.49 -15.94 -0.46
C THR A 41 -2.75 -15.60 -1.75
N ALA A 42 -1.43 -15.79 -1.79
CA ALA A 42 -0.61 -15.54 -2.97
C ALA A 42 -1.01 -16.45 -4.15
N HIS A 43 -1.35 -15.86 -5.30
CA HIS A 43 -1.69 -16.59 -6.52
C HIS A 43 -1.44 -15.73 -7.77
N LEU A 44 -1.42 -16.38 -8.93
CA LEU A 44 -1.30 -15.71 -10.23
C LEU A 44 -2.68 -15.49 -10.84
N GLU A 45 -2.92 -14.29 -11.38
CA GLU A 45 -4.07 -13.99 -12.25
C GLU A 45 -3.55 -13.40 -13.56
N ASP A 46 -4.00 -13.94 -14.69
CA ASP A 46 -3.81 -13.33 -16.00
C ASP A 46 -5.05 -12.48 -16.32
N ARG A 47 -4.88 -11.17 -16.51
CA ARG A 47 -5.98 -10.21 -16.69
C ARG A 47 -5.71 -9.24 -17.83
N GLN A 48 -6.73 -9.00 -18.66
CA GLN A 48 -6.63 -8.05 -19.77
C GLN A 48 -6.58 -6.60 -19.28
N LEU A 49 -5.83 -5.76 -19.97
CA LEU A 49 -5.72 -4.33 -19.68
C LEU A 49 -7.07 -3.60 -19.70
N PHE A 50 -8.05 -4.10 -20.47
CA PHE A 50 -9.43 -3.61 -20.45
C PHE A 50 -10.04 -3.59 -19.04
N PHE A 51 -9.71 -4.56 -18.19
CA PHE A 51 -10.21 -4.66 -16.81
C PHE A 51 -9.27 -4.07 -15.75
N LEU A 52 -8.23 -3.36 -16.17
CA LEU A 52 -7.18 -2.81 -15.30
C LEU A 52 -7.05 -1.28 -15.43
N GLN A 53 -8.01 -0.61 -16.08
CA GLN A 53 -7.92 0.82 -16.39
C GLN A 53 -7.76 1.68 -15.13
N CYS A 54 -8.52 1.39 -14.07
CA CYS A 54 -8.37 2.05 -12.77
C CYS A 54 -6.97 1.88 -12.18
N ALA A 55 -6.49 0.65 -12.13
CA ALA A 55 -5.13 0.37 -11.67
C ALA A 55 -4.06 1.01 -12.58
N MET A 56 -4.35 1.24 -13.87
CA MET A 56 -3.46 1.99 -14.75
C MET A 56 -3.42 3.47 -14.38
N GLU A 57 -4.55 4.11 -14.11
CA GLU A 57 -4.62 5.50 -13.65
C GLU A 57 -3.79 5.73 -12.37
N GLU A 58 -3.70 4.70 -11.52
CA GLU A 58 -2.93 4.72 -10.26
C GLU A 58 -1.49 4.21 -10.36
N ASN A 59 -1.00 3.99 -11.59
CA ASN A 59 0.35 3.52 -11.87
C ASN A 59 0.68 2.10 -11.33
N CYS A 60 -0.30 1.23 -11.10
CA CYS A 60 -0.12 -0.06 -10.43
C CYS A 60 0.36 -1.22 -11.32
N LEU A 61 0.75 -0.97 -12.58
CA LEU A 61 1.28 -1.99 -13.48
C LEU A 61 2.77 -1.75 -13.78
N ALA A 62 3.44 -2.74 -14.37
CA ALA A 62 4.81 -2.55 -14.79
C ALA A 62 4.88 -1.52 -15.95
N SER A 63 5.99 -0.79 -16.05
CA SER A 63 6.19 0.25 -17.07
C SER A 63 5.90 -0.20 -18.51
N ALA A 64 6.07 -1.49 -18.82
CA ALA A 64 5.73 -2.08 -20.11
C ALA A 64 4.24 -1.99 -20.45
N ALA A 65 3.34 -2.08 -19.46
CA ALA A 65 1.90 -1.95 -19.67
C ALA A 65 1.50 -0.57 -20.23
N TYR A 66 2.17 0.49 -19.80
CA TYR A 66 1.92 1.86 -20.25
C TYR A 66 2.44 2.12 -21.66
N LYS A 67 3.55 1.47 -22.04
CA LYS A 67 4.08 1.54 -23.41
C LYS A 67 3.13 0.89 -24.42
N LEU A 68 2.36 -0.12 -24.02
CA LEU A 68 1.37 -0.74 -24.90
C LEU A 68 0.29 0.26 -25.36
N GLN A 69 -0.06 1.26 -24.54
CA GLN A 69 -1.03 2.29 -24.93
C GLN A 69 -0.55 3.12 -26.13
N THR A 70 0.76 3.36 -26.23
CA THR A 70 1.37 4.09 -27.36
C THR A 70 1.67 3.17 -28.53
N ASP A 71 2.13 1.95 -28.26
CA ASP A 71 2.62 1.05 -29.30
C ASP A 71 1.46 0.35 -30.04
N HIS A 72 0.41 -0.03 -29.31
CA HIS A 72 -0.74 -0.79 -29.81
C HIS A 72 -2.05 0.00 -29.63
N VAL A 73 -2.11 1.26 -30.09
CA VAL A 73 -3.21 2.22 -29.82
C VAL A 73 -4.61 1.63 -30.00
N ALA A 74 -4.82 0.79 -31.02
CA ALA A 74 -6.14 0.21 -31.32
C ALA A 74 -6.51 -1.02 -30.47
N SER A 75 -5.54 -1.70 -29.85
CA SER A 75 -5.73 -3.02 -29.24
C SER A 75 -5.05 -3.21 -27.89
N TRP A 76 -4.41 -2.18 -27.32
CA TRP A 76 -3.70 -2.28 -26.04
C TRP A 76 -4.58 -2.87 -24.94
N HIS A 77 -5.86 -2.51 -24.91
CA HIS A 77 -6.82 -3.01 -23.91
C HIS A 77 -7.04 -4.54 -23.98
N LEU A 78 -6.71 -5.19 -25.09
CA LEU A 78 -6.81 -6.65 -25.26
C LEU A 78 -5.58 -7.40 -24.74
N GLU A 79 -4.47 -6.69 -24.51
CA GLU A 79 -3.23 -7.27 -24.00
C GLU A 79 -3.43 -7.77 -22.57
N THR A 80 -2.80 -8.90 -22.26
CA THR A 80 -2.93 -9.57 -20.96
C THR A 80 -1.70 -9.29 -20.11
N ARG A 81 -1.93 -9.00 -18.83
CA ARG A 81 -0.90 -8.88 -17.80
C ARG A 81 -1.00 -10.05 -16.83
N ARG A 82 0.14 -10.54 -16.36
CA ARG A 82 0.23 -11.56 -15.31
C ARG A 82 0.52 -10.90 -13.97
N LEU A 83 -0.40 -11.06 -13.03
CA LEU A 83 -0.39 -10.40 -11.74
C LEU A 83 -0.13 -11.43 -10.63
N LEU A 84 0.89 -11.20 -9.81
CA LEU A 84 1.08 -11.91 -8.54
C LEU A 84 0.24 -11.20 -7.47
N ARG A 85 -0.96 -11.71 -7.19
CA ARG A 85 -1.89 -11.18 -6.19
C ARG A 85 -1.66 -11.82 -4.83
N PHE A 86 -1.99 -11.09 -3.77
CA PHE A 86 -1.89 -11.54 -2.38
C PHE A 86 -2.73 -10.66 -1.48
N THR A 87 -3.19 -11.13 -0.33
CA THR A 87 -3.79 -10.29 0.71
C THR A 87 -2.69 -9.76 1.62
N ALA A 88 -2.71 -8.46 1.93
CA ALA A 88 -1.86 -7.85 2.94
C ALA A 88 -2.72 -7.48 4.15
N ARG A 89 -2.40 -8.07 5.31
CA ARG A 89 -2.98 -7.70 6.60
C ARG A 89 -1.92 -7.04 7.45
N ILE A 90 -2.20 -5.84 7.94
CA ILE A 90 -1.25 -5.01 8.69
C ILE A 90 -1.85 -4.67 10.03
N LEU A 91 -1.26 -5.20 11.10
CA LEU A 91 -1.67 -4.97 12.48
C LEU A 91 -0.92 -3.76 13.03
N ASN A 92 -1.61 -2.84 13.71
CA ASN A 92 -0.95 -1.89 14.59
C ASN A 92 -0.71 -2.55 15.96
N ALA A 93 0.52 -3.02 16.18
CA ALA A 93 1.01 -3.61 17.43
C ALA A 93 1.64 -2.57 18.38
N GLY A 94 1.56 -1.29 18.01
CA GLY A 94 2.14 -0.19 18.78
C GLY A 94 1.32 0.20 20.00
N THR A 95 1.60 1.38 20.52
CA THR A 95 0.91 1.96 21.68
C THR A 95 0.20 3.28 21.35
N ALA A 96 0.19 3.68 20.08
CA ALA A 96 -0.60 4.79 19.54
C ALA A 96 -1.18 4.40 18.18
N ASP A 97 -2.26 5.08 17.80
CA ASP A 97 -2.89 4.85 16.50
C ASP A 97 -1.98 5.32 15.37
N PHE A 98 -1.99 4.58 14.27
CA PHE A 98 -1.37 5.02 13.04
C PHE A 98 -2.31 6.00 12.35
N ARG A 99 -1.82 7.19 11.97
CA ARG A 99 -2.61 8.24 11.34
C ARG A 99 -1.92 8.70 10.04
N PRO A 100 -2.68 9.04 9.00
CA PRO A 100 -2.10 9.60 7.79
C PRO A 100 -1.49 10.99 8.09
N MET A 101 -0.34 11.27 7.48
CA MET A 101 0.33 12.57 7.66
C MET A 101 -0.35 13.69 6.88
N ILE A 102 -1.05 13.36 5.79
CA ILE A 102 -1.71 14.34 4.93
C ILE A 102 -2.99 14.83 5.63
N PRO A 103 -3.15 16.15 5.86
CA PRO A 103 -4.38 16.71 6.41
C PRO A 103 -5.62 16.32 5.60
N LYS A 104 -6.73 16.06 6.29
CA LYS A 104 -7.98 15.57 5.68
C LYS A 104 -8.52 16.39 4.49
N HIS A 105 -8.31 17.70 4.49
CA HIS A 105 -8.74 18.58 3.41
C HIS A 105 -7.90 18.49 2.13
N LEU A 106 -6.75 17.79 2.19
CA LEU A 106 -5.86 17.51 1.06
C LEU A 106 -5.99 16.07 0.57
N TRP A 107 -6.88 15.27 1.15
CA TRP A 107 -7.12 13.92 0.67
C TRP A 107 -7.74 13.97 -0.73
N GLU A 108 -7.27 13.07 -1.60
CA GLU A 108 -7.73 13.00 -2.98
C GLU A 108 -8.84 11.95 -3.09
N PHE A 109 -9.96 12.29 -3.73
CA PHE A 109 -11.03 11.34 -3.98
C PHE A 109 -10.71 10.51 -5.22
N HIS A 110 -10.78 9.19 -5.08
CA HIS A 110 -10.49 8.29 -6.19
C HIS A 110 -11.77 7.66 -6.73
N GLN A 111 -12.10 7.98 -7.98
CA GLN A 111 -13.37 7.61 -8.61
C GLN A 111 -13.53 6.08 -8.73
N CYS A 112 -12.44 5.36 -8.95
CA CYS A 112 -12.46 3.90 -9.09
C CYS A 112 -12.82 3.19 -7.78
N HIS A 113 -12.46 3.75 -6.63
CA HIS A 113 -12.66 3.14 -5.31
C HIS A 113 -13.78 3.82 -4.50
N MET A 114 -14.28 4.95 -4.99
CA MET A 114 -15.35 5.75 -4.39
C MET A 114 -15.06 6.16 -2.94
N HIS A 115 -13.80 6.42 -2.61
CA HIS A 115 -13.38 6.95 -1.31
C HIS A 115 -12.17 7.87 -1.45
N TYR A 116 -11.81 8.52 -0.34
CA TYR A 116 -10.66 9.41 -0.26
C TYR A 116 -9.39 8.64 0.11
N HIS A 117 -8.27 9.02 -0.49
CA HIS A 117 -6.95 8.50 -0.18
C HIS A 117 -6.18 9.48 0.69
N SER A 118 -5.64 8.98 1.80
CA SER A 118 -4.94 9.78 2.80
C SER A 118 -3.41 9.66 2.72
N MET A 119 -2.92 8.79 1.85
CA MET A 119 -1.49 8.55 1.57
C MET A 119 -1.31 8.15 0.10
N GLU A 120 -0.21 8.56 -0.51
CA GLU A 120 0.14 8.20 -1.89
C GLU A 120 0.69 6.77 -2.00
N VAL A 121 1.59 6.38 -1.08
CA VAL A 121 2.19 5.04 -1.03
C VAL A 121 2.22 4.52 0.41
N PHE A 122 1.45 3.47 0.68
CA PHE A 122 1.42 2.83 2.01
C PHE A 122 2.36 1.62 2.12
N ALA A 123 2.54 0.89 1.03
CA ALA A 123 3.44 -0.25 0.98
C ALA A 123 4.04 -0.44 -0.42
N THR A 124 5.23 -1.01 -0.44
CA THR A 124 5.98 -1.38 -1.65
C THR A 124 6.15 -2.89 -1.72
N PHE A 125 6.08 -3.41 -2.94
CA PHE A 125 6.11 -4.84 -3.24
C PHE A 125 7.23 -5.10 -4.23
N ASP A 126 8.30 -5.74 -3.77
CA ASP A 126 9.49 -5.98 -4.57
C ASP A 126 9.64 -7.46 -4.90
N VAL A 127 9.93 -7.75 -6.17
CA VAL A 127 10.40 -9.07 -6.60
C VAL A 127 11.87 -8.93 -7.01
N SER A 128 12.73 -9.73 -6.41
CA SER A 128 14.18 -9.73 -6.66
C SER A 128 14.67 -11.07 -7.19
N ASP A 129 15.67 -11.05 -8.07
CA ASP A 129 16.33 -12.26 -8.58
C ASP A 129 17.26 -12.89 -7.53
N SER A 130 17.90 -14.02 -7.90
CA SER A 130 18.83 -14.73 -7.02
C SER A 130 20.09 -13.94 -6.64
N ARG A 131 20.37 -12.83 -7.33
CA ARG A 131 21.48 -11.90 -7.03
C ARG A 131 21.02 -10.75 -6.13
N GLY A 132 19.74 -10.72 -5.74
CA GLY A 132 19.14 -9.66 -4.95
C GLY A 132 18.83 -8.39 -5.77
N VAL A 133 18.85 -8.46 -7.10
CA VAL A 133 18.51 -7.33 -7.96
C VAL A 133 17.00 -7.26 -8.09
N LYS A 134 16.40 -6.09 -7.86
CA LYS A 134 14.96 -5.87 -8.09
C LYS A 134 14.65 -6.01 -9.58
N VAL A 135 13.71 -6.88 -9.92
CA VAL A 135 13.33 -7.21 -11.32
C VAL A 135 11.86 -6.91 -11.64
N ALA A 136 11.02 -6.79 -10.62
CA ALA A 136 9.68 -6.23 -10.74
C ALA A 136 9.34 -5.48 -9.46
N GLU A 137 8.51 -4.47 -9.60
CA GLU A 137 7.98 -3.71 -8.47
C GLU A 137 6.50 -3.47 -8.66
N GLY A 138 5.80 -3.43 -7.54
CA GLY A 138 4.46 -2.90 -7.43
C GLY A 138 4.38 -2.05 -6.17
N HIS A 139 3.28 -1.33 -6.05
CA HIS A 139 3.01 -0.54 -4.87
C HIS A 139 1.53 -0.55 -4.58
N LYS A 140 1.25 -0.38 -3.30
CA LYS A 140 -0.07 -0.02 -2.82
C LYS A 140 -0.22 1.48 -3.08
N ALA A 141 -0.67 1.81 -4.30
CA ALA A 141 -1.06 3.16 -4.68
C ALA A 141 -2.34 3.57 -3.95
N SER A 142 -2.28 4.71 -3.25
CA SER A 142 -3.44 5.52 -2.89
C SER A 142 -4.44 4.82 -1.92
N PHE A 143 -4.35 5.15 -0.62
CA PHE A 143 -4.89 4.31 0.45
C PHE A 143 -5.94 4.93 1.37
N CYS A 144 -6.96 4.11 1.66
CA CYS A 144 -7.85 4.22 2.80
C CYS A 144 -7.24 3.46 3.99
N LEU A 145 -7.08 4.12 5.14
CA LEU A 145 -6.68 3.46 6.41
C LEU A 145 -7.90 3.25 7.29
N GLU A 146 -8.24 2.00 7.61
CA GLU A 146 -9.39 1.66 8.45
C GLU A 146 -9.23 0.41 9.30
N ASP A 147 -10.06 0.31 10.34
CA ASP A 147 -10.06 -0.82 11.27
C ASP A 147 -10.95 -1.97 10.75
N ASN A 148 -10.42 -2.80 9.85
CA ASN A 148 -11.18 -3.94 9.31
C ASN A 148 -11.39 -5.07 10.33
N GLN A 149 -10.39 -5.34 11.17
CA GLN A 149 -10.45 -6.40 12.18
C GLN A 149 -9.65 -6.02 13.42
N CYS A 150 -10.26 -6.12 14.60
CA CYS A 150 -9.57 -5.83 15.87
C CYS A 150 -9.44 -7.07 16.77
N LEU A 151 -8.45 -7.03 17.67
CA LEU A 151 -8.32 -8.04 18.72
C LEU A 151 -9.55 -8.04 19.65
N PRO A 152 -9.85 -9.17 20.33
CA PRO A 152 -11.00 -9.27 21.22
C PRO A 152 -11.04 -8.16 22.28
N GLY A 153 -12.18 -7.47 22.38
CA GLY A 153 -12.39 -6.38 23.34
C GLY A 153 -11.97 -4.99 22.85
N VAL A 154 -11.31 -4.90 21.70
CA VAL A 154 -10.97 -3.62 21.04
C VAL A 154 -12.11 -3.23 20.11
N LYS A 155 -12.54 -1.96 20.17
CA LYS A 155 -13.57 -1.42 19.28
C LYS A 155 -12.88 -0.71 18.10
N PRO A 156 -13.34 -0.93 16.86
CA PRO A 156 -12.84 -0.17 15.71
C PRO A 156 -13.25 1.31 15.84
N GLU A 157 -12.36 2.21 15.42
CA GLU A 157 -12.56 3.67 15.44
C GLU A 157 -12.56 4.24 14.03
N TYR A 158 -11.65 3.78 13.16
CA TYR A 158 -11.45 4.35 11.82
C TYR A 158 -12.22 3.59 10.75
N ALA A 159 -12.86 4.35 9.86
CA ALA A 159 -13.62 3.82 8.72
C ALA A 159 -13.61 4.84 7.59
N CYS A 160 -13.30 4.40 6.37
CA CYS A 160 -13.22 5.32 5.23
C CYS A 160 -14.59 5.69 4.65
N ALA A 161 -15.60 4.85 4.90
CA ALA A 161 -16.97 5.12 4.46
C ALA A 161 -17.47 6.48 4.95
N ASN A 162 -18.29 7.14 4.13
CA ASN A 162 -18.91 8.44 4.46
C ASN A 162 -17.91 9.56 4.81
N PHE A 163 -16.72 9.56 4.21
CA PHE A 163 -15.66 10.53 4.52
C PHE A 163 -15.26 10.51 6.00
N GLY A 164 -15.26 9.32 6.60
CA GLY A 164 -14.82 9.11 7.98
C GLY A 164 -13.33 9.41 8.17
N ASP A 165 -12.92 9.45 9.42
CA ASP A 165 -11.50 9.61 9.76
C ASP A 165 -10.75 8.30 9.48
N GLN A 166 -9.50 8.46 9.08
CA GLN A 166 -8.64 7.36 8.67
C GLN A 166 -7.51 7.16 9.66
N GLY A 167 -7.13 5.90 9.82
CA GLY A 167 -6.08 5.45 10.72
C GLY A 167 -6.20 3.96 10.99
N ILE A 168 -5.26 3.43 11.77
CA ILE A 168 -5.30 2.05 12.27
C ILE A 168 -5.15 2.13 13.79
N SER A 169 -6.22 1.76 14.49
CA SER A 169 -6.25 1.79 15.96
C SER A 169 -5.27 0.78 16.54
N VAL A 170 -4.74 1.07 17.74
CA VAL A 170 -3.93 0.10 18.49
C VAL A 170 -4.70 -1.23 18.59
N ASN A 171 -4.02 -2.34 18.25
CA ASN A 171 -4.57 -3.69 18.21
C ASN A 171 -5.70 -3.93 17.18
N CYS A 172 -5.81 -3.06 16.18
CA CYS A 172 -6.62 -3.29 14.98
C CYS A 172 -5.73 -3.54 13.75
N SER A 173 -6.31 -4.17 12.74
CA SER A 173 -5.67 -4.48 11.47
C SER A 173 -6.44 -3.91 10.31
N ASP A 174 -5.70 -3.34 9.37
CA ASP A 174 -6.17 -3.03 8.02
C ASP A 174 -5.88 -4.22 7.10
N ILE A 175 -6.84 -4.62 6.27
CA ILE A 175 -6.82 -5.84 5.46
C ILE A 175 -7.13 -5.50 4.01
N TYR A 176 -6.06 -5.46 3.21
CA TYR A 176 -6.17 -5.32 1.76
C TYR A 176 -6.21 -6.68 1.08
N LYS A 177 -7.41 -7.09 0.71
CA LYS A 177 -7.68 -8.39 0.10
C LYS A 177 -7.10 -8.50 -1.31
N HIS A 178 -6.65 -9.69 -1.68
CA HIS A 178 -6.09 -10.00 -3.01
C HIS A 178 -6.98 -9.61 -4.21
N ASN A 179 -8.28 -9.40 -4.01
CA ASN A 179 -9.25 -9.10 -5.07
C ASN A 179 -9.44 -7.61 -5.35
N ILE A 180 -8.80 -6.72 -4.60
CA ILE A 180 -8.87 -5.27 -4.83
C ILE A 180 -7.81 -4.81 -5.83
N ASP A 181 -8.00 -3.65 -6.43
CA ASP A 181 -7.04 -3.07 -7.36
C ASP A 181 -5.72 -2.70 -6.66
N CYS A 182 -4.63 -2.71 -7.43
CA CYS A 182 -3.25 -2.47 -6.97
C CYS A 182 -2.73 -3.44 -5.90
N GLN A 183 -3.46 -4.53 -5.61
CA GLN A 183 -3.04 -5.57 -4.67
C GLN A 183 -2.24 -6.68 -5.39
N TRP A 184 -1.16 -6.31 -6.06
CA TRP A 184 -0.32 -7.24 -6.80
C TRP A 184 1.08 -6.69 -7.09
N VAL A 185 1.93 -7.57 -7.63
CA VAL A 185 3.07 -7.17 -8.47
C VAL A 185 2.77 -7.63 -9.90
N ASP A 186 2.90 -6.74 -10.88
CA ASP A 186 2.85 -7.11 -12.30
C ASP A 186 4.17 -7.81 -12.66
N ILE A 187 4.09 -9.09 -12.99
CA ILE A 187 5.24 -9.96 -13.28
C ILE A 187 5.24 -10.43 -14.75
N SER A 188 4.51 -9.73 -15.62
CA SER A 188 4.33 -10.14 -17.03
C SER A 188 5.64 -10.35 -17.78
N GLU A 189 6.67 -9.56 -17.45
CA GLU A 189 8.00 -9.60 -18.08
C GLU A 189 8.96 -10.61 -17.43
N LEU A 190 8.57 -11.23 -16.31
CA LEU A 190 9.40 -12.21 -15.62
C LEU A 190 9.29 -13.59 -16.28
N LYS A 191 10.46 -14.20 -16.52
CA LYS A 191 10.55 -15.60 -16.95
C LYS A 191 10.34 -16.51 -15.73
N PRO A 192 9.93 -17.78 -15.94
CA PRO A 192 9.94 -18.76 -14.86
C PRO A 192 11.33 -18.87 -14.21
N GLY A 193 11.38 -18.86 -12.89
CA GLY A 193 12.63 -18.84 -12.13
C GLY A 193 12.41 -18.75 -10.63
N LEU A 194 13.51 -18.73 -9.88
CA LEU A 194 13.49 -18.50 -8.44
C LEU A 194 13.67 -17.01 -8.16
N TYR A 195 12.73 -16.46 -7.39
CA TYR A 195 12.71 -15.06 -7.00
C TYR A 195 12.44 -14.93 -5.51
N SER A 196 12.84 -13.80 -4.94
CA SER A 196 12.48 -13.38 -3.59
C SER A 196 11.40 -12.31 -3.67
N PHE A 197 10.28 -12.53 -2.99
CA PHE A 197 9.21 -11.55 -2.85
C PHE A 197 9.31 -10.86 -1.49
N LYS A 198 9.22 -9.53 -1.47
CA LYS A 198 9.33 -8.72 -0.25
C LYS A 198 8.26 -7.64 -0.24
N VAL A 199 7.57 -7.53 0.90
CA VAL A 199 6.66 -6.44 1.21
C VAL A 199 7.32 -5.55 2.26
N ARG A 200 7.25 -4.23 2.07
CA ARG A 200 7.61 -3.23 3.08
C ARG A 200 6.49 -2.21 3.17
N ASP A 201 6.05 -1.90 4.37
CA ASP A 201 5.20 -0.75 4.65
C ASP A 201 6.02 0.54 4.75
N SER A 202 5.34 1.69 4.77
CA SER A 202 5.95 3.02 4.82
C SER A 202 6.22 3.54 6.25
N SER A 203 6.15 2.67 7.28
CA SER A 203 6.49 3.06 8.67
C SER A 203 8.00 3.19 8.93
#